data_AF-A0A5B8VH79-F1
#
_entry.id   AF-A0A5B8VH79-F1
#
_cell.length_a   1.000
_cell.length_b   1.000
_cell.length_c   1.000
_cell.angle_alpha   90.00
_cell.angle_beta   90.00
_cell.angle_gamma   90.00
#
_symmetry.space_group_name_H-M   'P 1'
#
loop_
_entity.id
_entity.type
_entity.pdbx_description
1 polymer ?
#
loop_
_entity_poly.entity_id
_entity_poly.type
_entity_poly.pdbx_seq_one_letter_code
_entity_poly.pdbx_strand_id
1 'polypeptide(L)'
;MDKLMPQIESHIDFFLREKLPKSMPMVAMLIGDKTIGQIKEVFVSEISVLFPQLIGQYADGLLEDDRLYPMLTEKLQSAAVYSYISGTQSKLKGLFSKVKWGALVFGLIYGLLIGLIAA
;
A
#
# COMPACT_ATOMS: atom_id res chain seq x y z
N MET A 1 1.30 -6.41 -13.72
CA MET A 1 1.35 -7.86 -14.00
C MET A 1 2.74 -8.31 -14.44
N ASP A 2 3.53 -7.44 -15.08
CA ASP A 2 4.85 -7.76 -15.67
C ASP A 2 5.93 -8.27 -14.71
N LYS A 3 5.80 -8.00 -13.40
CA LYS A 3 6.76 -8.50 -12.39
C LYS A 3 6.54 -9.97 -12.00
N LEU A 4 5.33 -10.51 -12.20
CA LEU A 4 4.96 -11.88 -11.81
C LEU A 4 5.05 -12.87 -12.98
N MET A 5 4.83 -12.40 -14.21
CA MET A 5 4.99 -13.19 -15.44
C MET A 5 6.31 -13.98 -15.53
N PRO A 6 7.50 -13.38 -15.28
CA PRO A 6 8.76 -14.12 -15.39
C PRO A 6 8.88 -15.26 -14.36
N GLN A 7 8.28 -15.13 -13.18
CA GLN A 7 8.26 -16.20 -12.18
C GLN A 7 7.30 -17.33 -12.58
N ILE A 8 6.13 -16.99 -13.12
CA ILE A 8 5.15 -17.94 -13.62
C ILE A 8 5.73 -18.75 -14.79
N GLU A 9 6.38 -18.08 -15.74
CA GLU A 9 7.05 -18.72 -16.87
C GLU A 9 8.12 -19.71 -16.43
N SER A 10 8.91 -19.35 -15.41
CA SER A 10 9.92 -20.24 -14.83
C SER A 10 9.27 -21.46 -14.17
N HIS A 11 8.16 -21.29 -13.47
CA HIS A 11 7.46 -22.40 -12.80
C HIS A 11 6.79 -23.34 -13.81
N ILE A 12 6.23 -22.81 -14.91
CA ILE A 12 5.65 -23.60 -16.00
C ILE A 12 6.75 -24.41 -16.71
N ASP A 13 7.88 -23.78 -17.02
CA ASP A 13 9.01 -24.48 -17.66
C ASP A 13 9.55 -25.61 -16.77
N PHE A 14 9.71 -25.34 -15.47
CA PHE A 14 10.06 -26.36 -14.49
C PHE A 14 9.03 -27.48 -14.44
N PHE A 15 7.72 -27.17 -14.45
CA PHE A 15 6.69 -28.20 -14.44
C PHE A 15 6.77 -29.11 -15.68
N LEU A 16 6.89 -28.53 -16.87
CA LEU A 16 6.92 -29.28 -18.13
C LEU A 16 8.18 -30.13 -18.29
N ARG A 17 9.33 -29.68 -17.77
CA ARG A 17 10.62 -30.37 -17.93
C ARG A 17 10.96 -31.33 -16.79
N GLU A 18 10.52 -31.03 -15.57
CA GLU A 18 10.87 -31.81 -14.38
C GLU A 18 9.69 -32.62 -13.84
N LYS A 19 8.52 -31.98 -13.65
CA LYS A 19 7.38 -32.63 -12.98
C LYS A 19 6.56 -33.51 -13.90
N LEU A 20 6.35 -33.09 -15.14
CA LEU A 20 5.55 -33.80 -16.13
C LEU A 20 6.19 -35.16 -16.49
N PRO A 21 7.50 -35.28 -16.78
CA PRO A 21 8.11 -36.58 -17.04
C PRO A 21 8.13 -37.52 -15.84
N LYS A 22 8.24 -36.96 -14.62
CA LYS A 22 8.19 -37.74 -13.37
C LYS A 22 6.80 -38.28 -13.08
N SER A 23 5.75 -37.50 -13.35
CA SER A 23 4.37 -37.85 -12.99
C SER A 23 3.64 -38.59 -14.11
N MET A 24 3.97 -38.28 -15.37
CA MET A 24 3.35 -38.84 -16.57
C MET A 24 4.40 -39.20 -17.64
N PRO A 25 5.21 -40.26 -17.41
CA PRO A 25 6.34 -40.60 -18.28
C PRO A 25 5.92 -40.86 -19.73
N MET A 26 4.82 -41.58 -19.95
CA MET A 26 4.31 -41.85 -21.30
C MET A 26 3.92 -40.58 -22.06
N VAL A 27 3.35 -39.59 -21.36
CA VAL A 27 2.96 -38.31 -21.97
C VAL A 27 4.20 -37.49 -22.30
N ALA A 28 5.21 -37.48 -21.42
CA ALA A 28 6.46 -36.79 -21.66
C ALA A 28 7.24 -37.36 -22.86
N MET A 29 7.17 -38.67 -23.13
CA MET A 29 7.78 -39.27 -24.33
C MET A 29 7.11 -38.82 -25.64
N LEU A 30 5.84 -38.41 -25.60
CA LEU A 30 5.10 -37.89 -26.76
C LEU A 30 5.33 -36.39 -27.00
N ILE A 31 5.88 -35.68 -26.02
CA ILE A 31 6.07 -34.23 -26.05
C ILE A 31 7.57 -33.93 -26.17
N GLY A 32 8.01 -33.63 -27.40
CA GLY A 32 9.38 -33.16 -27.64
C GLY A 32 9.59 -31.68 -27.26
N ASP A 33 10.84 -31.19 -27.31
CA ASP A 33 11.20 -29.81 -26.91
C ASP A 33 10.38 -28.72 -27.62
N LYS A 34 10.05 -28.92 -28.90
CA LYS A 34 9.23 -27.97 -29.67
C LYS A 34 7.81 -27.89 -29.14
N THR A 35 7.22 -29.03 -28.77
CA THR A 35 5.87 -29.11 -28.20
C THR A 35 5.85 -28.56 -26.78
N ILE A 36 6.92 -28.74 -25.99
CA ILE A 36 7.08 -28.10 -24.67
C ILE A 36 6.99 -26.58 -24.80
N GLY A 37 7.69 -25.99 -25.77
CA GLY A 37 7.66 -24.55 -26.02
C GLY A 37 6.26 -24.04 -26.36
N GLN A 38 5.55 -24.75 -27.25
CA GLN A 38 4.18 -24.40 -27.64
C GLN A 38 3.19 -24.52 -26.48
N ILE A 39 3.30 -25.60 -25.70
CA ILE A 39 2.47 -25.79 -24.51
C ILE A 39 2.74 -24.66 -23.52
N LYS A 40 4.02 -24.33 -23.25
CA LYS A 40 4.39 -23.22 -22.37
C LYS A 40 3.74 -21.91 -22.82
N GLU A 41 3.83 -21.58 -24.11
CA GLU A 41 3.29 -20.33 -24.66
C GLU A 41 1.76 -20.24 -24.47
N VAL A 42 1.03 -21.29 -24.86
CA VAL A 42 -0.43 -21.34 -24.68
C VAL A 42 -0.83 -21.31 -23.20
N PHE A 43 -0.06 -21.99 -22.33
CA PHE A 43 -0.35 -22.00 -20.90
C PHE A 43 -0.11 -20.63 -20.26
N VAL A 44 0.98 -19.95 -20.62
CA VAL A 44 1.28 -18.60 -20.15
C VAL A 44 0.20 -17.61 -20.63
N SER A 45 -0.27 -17.72 -21.87
CA SER A 45 -1.36 -16.87 -22.37
C SER A 45 -2.65 -17.11 -21.60
N GLU A 46 -3.03 -18.36 -21.33
CA GLU A 46 -4.24 -18.64 -20.56
C GLU A 46 -4.13 -18.20 -19.10
N ILE A 47 -2.97 -18.41 -18.47
CA ILE A 47 -2.72 -17.90 -17.10
C ILE A 47 -2.79 -16.37 -17.06
N SER A 48 -2.30 -15.68 -18.09
CA SER A 48 -2.37 -14.21 -18.14
C SER A 48 -3.80 -13.66 -18.14
N VAL A 49 -4.76 -14.45 -18.64
CA VAL A 49 -6.19 -14.12 -18.67
C VAL A 49 -6.91 -14.58 -17.40
N LEU A 50 -6.66 -15.80 -16.95
CA LEU A 50 -7.35 -16.41 -15.81
C LEU A 50 -6.88 -15.85 -14.47
N PHE A 51 -5.58 -15.58 -14.32
CA PHE A 51 -5.00 -15.19 -13.05
C PHE A 51 -5.54 -13.86 -12.50
N PRO A 52 -5.67 -12.78 -13.30
CA PRO A 52 -6.28 -11.53 -12.83
C PRO A 52 -7.74 -11.71 -12.43
N GLN A 53 -8.49 -12.57 -13.13
CA GLN A 53 -9.90 -12.85 -12.81
C GLN A 53 -10.04 -13.58 -11.47
N LEU A 54 -9.20 -14.59 -11.23
CA LEU A 54 -9.18 -15.34 -9.97
C LEU A 54 -8.78 -14.47 -8.78
N ILE A 55 -7.75 -13.63 -8.95
CA ILE A 55 -7.36 -12.67 -7.91
C ILE A 55 -8.45 -11.63 -7.69
N GLY A 56 -9.08 -11.13 -8.76
CA GLY A 56 -10.18 -10.17 -8.67
C GLY A 56 -11.32 -10.75 -7.82
N GLN A 57 -11.81 -11.94 -8.17
CA GLN A 57 -12.89 -12.61 -7.43
C GLN A 57 -12.53 -12.91 -5.97
N TYR A 58 -11.29 -13.35 -5.71
CA TYR A 58 -10.84 -13.62 -4.34
C TYR A 58 -10.67 -12.32 -3.53
N ALA A 59 -10.17 -11.26 -4.16
CA ALA A 59 -10.03 -9.94 -3.52
C ALA A 59 -11.40 -9.31 -3.25
N ASP A 60 -12.36 -9.43 -4.17
CA ASP A 60 -13.73 -8.95 -3.99
C ASP A 60 -14.41 -9.69 -2.82
N GLY A 61 -14.27 -11.01 -2.74
CA GLY A 61 -14.79 -11.80 -1.61
C GLY A 61 -14.08 -11.52 -0.27
N LEU A 62 -12.82 -11.10 -0.30
CA LEU A 62 -12.12 -10.61 0.89
C LEU A 62 -12.63 -9.23 1.32
N LEU A 63 -12.87 -8.32 0.37
CA LEU A 63 -13.41 -7.00 0.67
C LEU A 63 -14.85 -7.08 1.21
N GLU A 64 -15.65 -8.04 0.73
CA GLU A 64 -16.97 -8.35 1.29
C GLU A 64 -16.92 -9.00 2.70
N ASP A 65 -15.76 -9.45 3.17
CA ASP A 65 -15.61 -9.89 4.55
C ASP A 65 -15.65 -8.67 5.48
N ASP A 66 -16.77 -8.52 6.20
CA ASP A 66 -17.08 -7.47 7.18
C ASP A 66 -15.97 -7.20 8.22
N ARG A 67 -14.97 -8.07 8.31
CA ARG A 67 -13.80 -7.94 9.20
C ARG A 67 -12.67 -7.09 8.60
N LEU A 68 -12.56 -6.96 7.27
CA LEU A 68 -11.48 -6.18 6.66
C LEU A 68 -11.75 -4.67 6.72
N TYR A 69 -13.01 -4.25 6.56
CA TYR A 69 -13.40 -2.84 6.71
C TYR A 69 -12.98 -2.23 8.06
N PRO A 70 -13.29 -2.82 9.23
CA PRO A 70 -12.87 -2.28 10.52
C PRO A 70 -11.36 -2.34 10.71
N MET A 71 -10.67 -3.42 10.27
CA MET A 71 -9.21 -3.53 10.40
C MET A 71 -8.46 -2.51 9.52
N LEU A 72 -8.92 -2.27 8.29
CA LEU A 72 -8.35 -1.24 7.41
C LEU A 72 -8.62 0.16 7.95
N THR A 73 -9.82 0.40 8.48
CA THR A 73 -10.19 1.67 9.10
C THR A 73 -9.33 1.94 10.34
N GLU A 74 -9.13 0.95 11.20
CA GLU A 74 -8.28 1.07 12.40
C GLU A 74 -6.81 1.32 12.03
N LYS A 75 -6.28 0.60 11.02
CA LYS A 75 -4.88 0.75 10.58
C LYS A 75 -4.62 2.06 9.83
N LEU A 76 -5.60 2.53 9.03
CA LEU A 76 -5.54 3.82 8.36
C LEU A 76 -5.74 4.98 9.34
N GLN A 77 -6.61 4.83 10.34
CA GLN A 77 -6.78 5.83 11.39
C GLN A 77 -5.54 5.91 12.27
N SER A 78 -4.96 4.80 12.73
CA SER A 78 -3.71 4.82 13.50
C SER A 78 -2.53 5.41 12.70
N ALA A 79 -2.44 5.15 11.39
CA ALA A 79 -1.43 5.74 10.52
C ALA A 79 -1.67 7.24 10.21
N ALA A 80 -2.92 7.64 9.96
CA ALA A 80 -3.30 9.02 9.64
C ALA A 80 -3.33 9.93 10.87
N VAL A 81 -3.80 9.43 12.02
CA VAL A 81 -3.83 10.16 13.29
C VAL A 81 -2.42 10.47 13.79
N TYR A 82 -1.45 9.58 13.56
CA TYR A 82 -0.05 9.84 13.91
C TYR A 82 0.58 11.00 13.10
N SER A 83 0.22 11.14 11.83
CA SER A 83 0.73 12.24 10.98
C SER A 83 -0.04 13.56 11.17
N TYR A 84 -1.33 13.51 11.49
CA TYR A 84 -2.13 14.72 11.68
C TYR A 84 -1.88 15.42 13.03
N ILE A 85 -1.65 14.66 14.09
CA ILE A 85 -1.41 15.21 15.44
C ILE A 85 0.02 15.77 15.57
N SER A 86 1.02 15.14 14.93
CA SER A 86 2.41 15.62 14.97
C SER A 86 2.66 16.86 14.09
N GLY A 87 1.94 17.01 12.97
CA GLY A 87 2.07 18.15 12.07
C GLY A 87 1.36 19.43 12.53
N THR A 88 0.21 19.31 13.21
CA THR A 88 -0.66 20.46 13.51
C THR A 88 -0.36 21.11 14.87
N GLN A 89 0.19 20.34 15.83
CA GLN A 89 0.44 20.86 17.17
C GLN A 89 1.73 21.71 17.29
N SER A 90 2.70 21.53 16.39
CA SER A 90 3.98 22.28 16.43
C SER A 90 3.88 23.69 15.83
N LYS A 91 3.03 23.90 14.82
CA LYS A 91 2.88 25.21 14.15
C LYS A 91 2.05 26.21 14.95
N LEU A 92 1.09 25.75 15.76
CA LEU A 92 0.26 26.64 16.59
C LEU A 92 1.02 27.20 17.81
N LYS A 93 1.85 26.39 18.49
CA LYS A 93 2.62 26.87 19.65
C LYS A 93 3.63 27.97 19.31
N GLY A 94 4.23 27.93 18.11
CA GLY A 94 5.21 28.93 17.66
C GLY A 94 4.61 30.30 17.33
N LEU A 95 3.35 30.36 16.87
CA LEU A 95 2.66 31.62 16.57
C LEU A 95 2.12 32.30 17.83
N PHE A 96 1.61 31.52 18.80
CA PHE A 96 1.11 32.07 20.06
C PHE A 96 2.20 32.74 20.91
N SER A 97 3.47 32.31 20.85
CA SER A 97 4.52 32.94 21.65
C SER A 97 4.89 34.36 21.17
N LYS A 98 4.86 34.59 19.85
CA LYS A 98 5.15 35.91 19.26
C LYS A 98 4.03 36.93 19.53
N VAL A 99 2.77 36.49 19.45
CA VAL A 99 1.61 37.34 19.78
C VAL A 99 1.58 37.68 21.27
N LYS A 100 1.91 36.72 22.15
CA LYS A 100 2.00 36.98 23.60
C LYS A 100 3.04 38.04 23.95
N TRP A 101 4.21 38.00 23.33
CA TRP A 101 5.25 39.00 23.57
C TRP A 101 4.85 40.39 23.06
N GLY A 102 4.23 40.47 21.88
CA GLY A 102 3.68 41.72 21.37
C GLY A 102 2.64 42.33 22.31
N ALA A 103 1.66 41.54 22.75
CA ALA A 103 0.61 41.99 23.66
C ALA A 103 1.15 42.48 25.01
N LEU A 104 2.20 41.83 25.55
CA LEU A 104 2.83 42.24 26.80
C LEU A 104 3.49 43.62 26.67
N VAL A 105 4.26 43.85 25.61
CA VAL A 105 4.94 45.15 25.40
C VAL A 105 3.93 46.27 25.21
N PHE A 106 2.88 46.07 24.40
CA PHE A 106 1.82 47.07 24.23
C PHE A 106 1.06 47.33 25.54
N GLY A 107 0.75 46.29 26.31
CA GLY A 107 0.08 46.41 27.61
C GLY A 107 0.93 47.16 28.64
N LEU A 108 2.25 46.94 28.67
CA LEU A 108 3.16 47.62 29.59
C LEU A 108 3.26 49.12 29.25
N ILE A 109 3.38 49.46 27.97
CA ILE A 109 3.40 50.85 27.51
C ILE A 109 2.09 51.56 27.84
N TYR A 110 0.95 50.93 27.56
CA TYR A 110 -0.37 51.49 27.90
C TYR A 110 -0.56 51.64 29.41
N GLY A 111 -0.16 50.64 30.20
CA GLY A 111 -0.24 50.69 31.66
C GLY A 111 0.61 51.80 32.25
N LEU A 112 1.80 52.05 31.70
CA LEU A 112 2.71 53.11 32.15
C LEU A 112 2.19 54.50 31.78
N LEU A 113 1.59 54.67 30.59
CA LEU A 113 0.94 55.92 30.19
C LEU A 113 -0.26 56.27 31.09
N ILE A 114 -1.12 55.29 31.39
CA ILE A 114 -2.26 55.49 32.29
C ILE A 114 -1.76 55.75 33.71
N GLY A 115 -0.77 54.99 34.17
CA GLY A 115 -0.17 55.16 35.49
C GLY A 115 0.45 56.55 35.69
N LEU A 116 1.05 57.15 34.65
CA LEU A 116 1.63 58.50 34.72
C LEU A 116 0.57 59.61 34.71
N ILE A 117 -0.59 59.36 34.09
CA ILE A 117 -1.71 60.32 34.06
C ILE A 117 -2.53 60.23 35.36
N ALA A 118 -2.59 59.05 35.98
CA ALA A 118 -3.33 58.79 37.22
C ALA A 118 -2.50 58.97 38.50
N ALA A 119 -1.17 59.18 38.39
CA ALA A 119 -0.25 59.52 39.48
C ALA A 119 -0.03 61.04 39.56
#